data_AF-A0A7V3T0K2-F1
#
_entry.id   AF-A0A7V3T0K2-F1
#
_cell.length_a   1.000
_cell.length_b   1.000
_cell.length_c   1.000
_cell.angle_alpha   90.00
_cell.angle_beta   90.00
_cell.angle_gamma   90.00
#
_symmetry.space_group_name_H-M   'P 1'
#
loop_
_entity.id
_entity.type
_entity.pdbx_description
1 polymer ?
#
loop_
_entity_poly.entity_id
_entity_poly.type
_entity_poly.pdbx_seq_one_letter_code
_entity_poly.pdbx_strand_id
1 'polypeptide(L)'
;MIELNIDEEIDYLVEKTGCTSEQGYLYIEAEDEFLYSNGLIDYEGNDKLLEGPYEGAPTIDNDEMINFISVSTGIDRDLVEKMSYAEIDYFERLGLTSEVKTC
;
A
#
# COMPACT_ATOMS: atom_id res chain seq x y z
N MET A 1 -7.70 -8.21 -16.09
CA MET A 1 -7.47 -6.97 -15.34
C MET A 1 -8.12 -7.19 -14.01
N ILE A 2 -7.31 -7.33 -12.95
CA ILE A 2 -7.84 -7.40 -11.59
C ILE A 2 -8.05 -5.93 -11.19
N GLU A 3 -9.27 -5.58 -10.84
CA GLU A 3 -9.62 -4.25 -10.34
C GLU A 3 -9.65 -4.36 -8.82
N LEU A 4 -8.83 -3.54 -8.15
CA LEU A 4 -8.81 -3.51 -6.69
C LEU A 4 -10.08 -2.84 -6.20
N ASN A 5 -10.87 -3.55 -5.39
CA ASN A 5 -12.02 -2.99 -4.72
C ASN A 5 -11.57 -2.45 -3.36
N ILE A 6 -11.50 -1.12 -3.25
CA ILE A 6 -11.06 -0.40 -2.04
C ILE A 6 -11.92 -0.79 -0.83
N ASP A 7 -13.23 -0.98 -1.01
CA ASP A 7 -14.11 -1.34 0.10
C ASP A 7 -13.81 -2.77 0.62
N GLU A 8 -13.47 -3.71 -0.27
CA GLU A 8 -13.09 -5.07 0.12
C GLU A 8 -11.73 -5.11 0.84
N GLU A 9 -10.80 -4.26 0.41
CA GLU A 9 -9.51 -4.10 1.08
C GLU A 9 -9.68 -3.53 2.49
N ILE A 10 -10.49 -2.48 2.65
CA ILE A 10 -10.76 -1.87 3.95
C ILE A 10 -11.44 -2.86 4.89
N ASP A 11 -12.44 -3.60 4.41
CA ASP A 11 -13.09 -4.64 5.19
C ASP A 11 -12.07 -5.71 5.66
N TYR A 12 -11.11 -6.05 4.79
CA TYR A 12 -10.02 -6.96 5.14
C TYR A 12 -9.09 -6.38 6.21
N LEU A 13 -8.65 -5.13 6.05
CA LEU A 13 -7.79 -4.44 7.02
C LEU A 13 -8.46 -4.33 8.39
N VAL A 14 -9.75 -4.00 8.43
CA VAL A 14 -10.57 -3.95 9.66
C VAL A 14 -10.60 -5.32 10.34
N GLU A 15 -10.86 -6.39 9.59
CA GLU A 15 -10.91 -7.76 10.13
C GLU A 15 -9.55 -8.18 10.72
N LYS A 16 -8.44 -7.89 10.02
CA LYS A 16 -7.12 -8.38 10.39
C LYS A 16 -6.42 -7.58 11.47
N THR A 17 -6.63 -6.27 11.51
CA THR A 17 -5.86 -5.37 12.38
C THR A 17 -6.68 -4.81 13.53
N GLY A 18 -8.02 -4.79 13.39
CA GLY A 18 -8.92 -4.12 14.33
C GLY A 18 -8.95 -2.59 14.16
N CYS A 19 -8.42 -2.04 13.06
CA CYS A 19 -8.61 -0.63 12.72
C CYS A 19 -10.09 -0.32 12.46
N THR A 20 -10.45 0.96 12.45
CA THR A 20 -11.76 1.39 11.94
C THR A 20 -11.71 1.51 10.42
N SER A 21 -12.87 1.47 9.77
CA SER A 21 -12.95 1.71 8.32
C SER A 21 -12.41 3.10 7.94
N GLU A 22 -12.63 4.11 8.77
CA GLU A 22 -12.07 5.47 8.57
C GLU A 22 -10.54 5.45 8.59
N GLN A 23 -9.93 4.70 9.51
CA GLN A 23 -8.47 4.50 9.52
C GLN A 23 -7.99 3.75 8.28
N GLY A 24 -8.77 2.77 7.79
CA GLY A 24 -8.51 2.08 6.53
C GLY A 24 -8.45 3.02 5.33
N TYR A 25 -9.46 3.89 5.16
CA TYR A 25 -9.45 4.90 4.09
C TYR A 25 -8.25 5.85 4.22
N LEU A 26 -7.98 6.36 5.42
CA LEU A 26 -6.85 7.27 5.65
C LEU A 26 -5.50 6.60 5.35
N TYR A 27 -5.35 5.31 5.66
CA TYR A 27 -4.16 4.54 5.33
C TYR A 27 -3.95 4.48 3.82
N ILE A 28 -4.97 4.04 3.07
CA ILE A 28 -4.89 3.86 1.61
C ILE A 28 -4.62 5.21 0.91
N GLU A 29 -5.33 6.27 1.31
CA GLU A 29 -5.11 7.61 0.74
C GLU A 29 -3.68 8.12 1.01
N ALA A 30 -3.15 7.91 2.22
CA ALA A 30 -1.81 8.35 2.57
C ALA A 30 -0.71 7.52 1.90
N GLU A 31 -0.94 6.22 1.70
CA GLU A 31 -0.06 5.37 0.92
C GLU A 31 -0.01 5.80 -0.54
N ASP A 32 -1.16 6.03 -1.16
CA ASP A 32 -1.30 6.52 -2.53
C ASP A 32 -0.53 7.85 -2.73
N GLU A 33 -0.66 8.80 -1.78
CA GLU A 33 0.10 10.04 -1.76
C GLU A 33 1.62 9.80 -1.62
N PHE A 34 2.02 8.88 -0.74
CA PHE A 34 3.43 8.52 -0.56
C PHE A 34 4.02 7.95 -1.85
N LEU A 35 3.33 7.00 -2.49
CA LEU A 35 3.74 6.37 -3.74
C LEU A 35 3.83 7.39 -4.88
N TYR A 36 2.85 8.30 -4.98
CA TYR A 36 2.87 9.40 -5.93
C TYR A 36 4.05 10.35 -5.70
N SER A 37 4.31 10.74 -4.44
CA SER A 37 5.41 11.64 -4.10
C SER A 37 6.80 11.05 -4.40
N ASN A 38 6.90 9.72 -4.39
CA ASN A 38 8.09 8.96 -4.78
C ASN A 38 8.16 8.64 -6.29
N GLY A 39 7.18 9.11 -7.06
CA GLY A 39 7.12 8.94 -8.52
C GLY A 39 6.80 7.51 -8.96
N LEU A 40 6.14 6.73 -8.11
CA LEU A 40 5.75 5.33 -8.38
C LEU A 40 4.36 5.21 -8.99
N ILE A 41 3.53 6.24 -8.80
CA ILE A 41 2.21 6.40 -9.43
C ILE A 41 2.19 7.76 -10.14
N ASP A 42 1.51 7.86 -11.28
CA ASP A 42 1.30 9.11 -12.03
C ASP A 42 -0.19 9.23 -12.42
N TYR A 43 -0.91 10.19 -11.82
CA TYR A 43 -2.32 10.46 -12.14
C TYR A 43 -2.51 11.46 -13.30
N GLU A 44 -1.46 12.16 -13.72
CA GLU A 44 -1.56 13.25 -14.71
C GLU A 44 -1.48 12.76 -16.16
N GLY A 45 -1.38 11.44 -16.38
CA GLY A 45 -1.46 10.85 -17.72
C GLY A 45 -0.26 11.17 -18.60
N ASN A 46 0.89 11.51 -18.02
CA ASN A 46 2.14 11.31 -18.73
C ASN A 46 2.39 9.80 -18.77
N ASP A 47 2.70 9.23 -19.94
CA ASP A 47 2.99 7.79 -20.16
C ASP A 47 4.25 7.33 -19.39
N LYS A 48 4.22 7.40 -18.06
CA LYS A 48 5.22 6.88 -17.14
C LYS A 48 4.51 6.13 -16.02
N LEU A 49 3.60 5.23 -16.40
CA LEU A 49 3.54 3.97 -15.68
C LEU A 49 4.96 3.40 -15.78
N LEU A 50 5.73 3.46 -14.68
CA LEU A 50 6.99 2.74 -14.59
C LEU A 50 6.62 1.27 -14.73
N GLU A 51 6.78 0.71 -15.93
CA GLU A 51 6.46 -0.69 -16.21
C GLU A 51 7.36 -1.59 -15.36
N GLY A 52 6.90 -2.01 -14.19
CA GLY A 52 7.58 -3.00 -13.37
C GLY A 52 9.01 -2.62 -12.96
N PRO A 53 9.78 -3.58 -12.41
CA PRO A 53 11.09 -3.34 -11.82
C PRO A 53 12.13 -3.06 -12.91
N TYR A 54 12.17 -1.83 -13.41
CA TYR A 54 13.30 -1.31 -14.16
C TYR A 54 14.53 -1.19 -13.24
N GLU A 55 15.72 -1.47 -13.75
CA GLU A 55 16.98 -1.15 -13.06
C GLU A 55 16.99 0.36 -12.71
N GLY A 56 16.70 0.69 -11.45
CA GLY A 56 16.53 2.07 -10.98
C GLY A 56 15.13 2.43 -10.47
N ALA A 57 14.18 1.50 -10.44
CA ALA A 57 12.92 1.69 -9.73
C ALA A 57 13.22 2.02 -8.25
N PRO A 58 12.62 3.09 -7.67
CA PRO A 58 12.79 3.41 -6.27
C PRO A 58 12.41 2.17 -5.43
N THR A 59 13.37 1.65 -4.67
CA THR A 59 13.04 0.69 -3.63
C THR A 59 12.37 1.48 -2.52
N ILE A 60 11.08 1.24 -2.28
CA ILE A 60 10.39 1.84 -1.14
C ILE A 60 10.98 1.23 0.12
N ASP A 61 11.45 2.08 1.03
CA ASP A 61 11.67 1.66 2.40
C ASP A 61 10.31 1.59 3.11
N ASN A 62 9.89 0.38 3.49
CA ASN A 62 8.62 0.17 4.17
C ASN A 62 8.55 0.95 5.48
N ASP A 63 9.67 1.13 6.18
CA ASP A 63 9.71 1.93 7.41
C ASP A 63 9.47 3.42 7.13
N GLU A 64 9.93 3.93 5.99
CA GLU A 64 9.69 5.33 5.59
C GLU A 64 8.22 5.56 5.29
N MET A 65 7.59 4.64 4.54
CA MET A 65 6.16 4.68 4.25
C MET A 65 5.31 4.59 5.52
N ILE A 66 5.59 3.62 6.40
CA ILE A 66 4.89 3.46 7.69
C ILE A 66 4.99 4.75 8.53
N ASN A 67 6.18 5.34 8.60
CA ASN A 67 6.38 6.58 9.34
C ASN A 67 5.62 7.75 8.70
N PHE A 68 5.63 7.86 7.38
CA PHE A 68 4.89 8.89 6.65
C PHE A 68 3.39 8.81 6.95
N ILE A 69 2.78 7.63 6.76
CA ILE A 69 1.35 7.40 6.98
C ILE A 69 0.98 7.69 8.43
N SER A 70 1.79 7.21 9.39
CA SER A 70 1.52 7.46 10.81
C SER A 70 1.51 8.96 11.15
N VAL A 71 2.47 9.73 10.61
CA VAL A 71 2.57 11.18 10.85
C VAL A 71 1.46 11.96 10.15
N SER A 72 1.10 11.60 8.92
CA SER A 72 0.11 12.33 8.12
C SER A 72 -1.33 12.09 8.58
N THR A 73 -1.63 10.86 9.03
CA THR A 73 -3.00 10.44 9.43
C THR A 73 -3.24 10.49 10.93
N GLY A 74 -2.17 10.46 11.74
CA GLY A 74 -2.26 10.29 13.20
C GLY A 74 -2.59 8.86 13.65
N ILE A 75 -2.60 7.89 12.72
CA ILE A 75 -2.73 6.47 13.06
C ILE A 75 -1.46 6.03 13.78
N ASP A 76 -1.63 5.23 14.84
CA ASP A 76 -0.52 4.67 15.60
C ASP A 76 0.41 3.86 14.68
N ARG A 77 1.73 4.08 14.78
CA ARG A 77 2.72 3.45 13.91
C ARG A 77 2.63 1.92 13.93
N ASP A 78 2.41 1.31 15.09
CA ASP A 78 2.30 -0.15 15.22
C ASP A 78 1.02 -0.67 14.56
N LEU A 79 -0.03 0.16 14.49
CA LEU A 79 -1.24 -0.16 13.74
C LEU A 79 -1.00 -0.04 12.23
N VAL A 80 -0.33 1.02 11.77
CA VAL A 80 0.07 1.18 10.35
C VAL A 80 0.92 0.00 9.86
N GLU A 81 1.90 -0.42 10.66
CA GLU A 81 2.74 -1.58 10.34
C GLU A 81 1.92 -2.87 10.19
N LYS A 82 0.92 -3.10 11.06
CA LYS A 82 -0.01 -4.23 10.92
C LYS A 82 -0.90 -4.12 9.68
N MET A 83 -1.33 -2.90 9.33
CA MET A 83 -2.15 -2.65 8.14
C MET A 83 -1.34 -2.98 6.88
N SER A 84 -0.09 -2.52 6.78
CA SER A 84 0.83 -2.86 5.69
C SER A 84 1.03 -4.37 5.53
N TYR A 85 1.22 -5.12 6.62
CA TYR A 85 1.31 -6.59 6.52
C TYR A 85 -0.01 -7.25 6.09
N ALA A 86 -1.15 -6.74 6.56
CA ALA A 86 -2.47 -7.25 6.19
C ALA A 86 -2.80 -6.97 4.72
N GLU A 87 -2.39 -5.83 4.20
CA GLU A 87 -2.53 -5.45 2.79
C GLU A 87 -1.70 -6.36 1.86
N ILE A 88 -0.43 -6.64 2.21
CA ILE A 88 0.38 -7.59 1.46
C ILE A 88 -0.28 -8.97 1.40
N ASP A 89 -0.81 -9.46 2.53
CA ASP A 89 -1.56 -10.73 2.59
C ASP A 89 -2.84 -10.68 1.75
N TYR A 90 -3.54 -9.53 1.72
CA TYR A 90 -4.69 -9.33 0.83
C TYR A 90 -4.29 -9.42 -0.65
N PHE A 91 -3.20 -8.75 -1.05
CA PHE A 91 -2.69 -8.81 -2.42
C PHE A 91 -2.19 -10.20 -2.82
N GLU A 92 -1.56 -10.94 -1.89
CA GLU A 92 -1.21 -12.36 -2.08
C GLU A 92 -2.45 -13.21 -2.36
N ARG A 93 -3.54 -13.00 -1.60
CA ARG A 93 -4.81 -13.74 -1.77
C ARG A 93 -5.49 -13.44 -3.11
N LEU A 94 -5.33 -12.23 -3.63
CA LEU A 94 -5.80 -11.85 -4.97
C LEU A 94 -4.87 -12.34 -6.09
N GLY A 95 -3.71 -12.88 -5.76
CA GLY A 95 -2.68 -13.30 -6.73
C GLY A 95 -2.00 -12.13 -7.43
N LEU A 96 -1.96 -10.97 -6.79
CA LEU A 96 -1.34 -9.74 -7.29
C LEU A 96 0.15 -9.66 -6.99
N THR A 97 0.60 -10.37 -5.95
CA THR A 97 2.02 -10.58 -5.68
C THR A 97 2.43 -11.95 -6.21
N SER A 98 3.63 -12.02 -6.80
CA SER A 98 4.26 -13.30 -7.09
C SER A 98 5.16 -13.63 -5.91
N GLU A 99 4.97 -14.82 -5.30
CA GLU A 99 5.94 -15.34 -4.33
C GLU A 99 7.33 -15.21 -4.95
N VAL A 100 8.20 -14.37 -4.39
CA VAL A 100 9.63 -14.49 -4.66
C VAL A 100 10.07 -15.78 -3.97
N LYS A 101 9.86 -16.91 -4.66
CA LYS A 101 10.45 -18.19 -4.27
C LYS A 101 11.95 -18.01 -4.34
N THR A 102 12.54 -17.68 -3.21
CA THR A 102 13.97 -17.80 -2.98
C THR A 102 14.27 -19.30 -2.96
N CYS A 103 14.75 -19.81 -4.10
CA CYS A 103 15.41 -21.11 -4.22
C CYS A 103 16.80 -21.05 -3.58
#